data_AF-A0A2N3T371-F1
#
_entry.id   AF-A0A2N3T371-F1
#
_cell.length_a   1.000
_cell.length_b   1.000
_cell.length_c   1.000
_cell.angle_alpha   90.00
_cell.angle_beta   90.00
_cell.angle_gamma   90.00
#
_symmetry.space_group_name_H-M   'P 1'
#
loop_
_entity.id
_entity.type
_entity.pdbx_description
1 polymer ?
#
loop_
_entity_poly.entity_id
_entity_poly.type
_entity_poly.pdbx_seq_one_letter_code
_entity_poly.pdbx_strand_id
1 'polypeptide(L)' 'MTEQKLYERLLLHKKKYGVTQETQQHYLWALETLQKSNASQESHLKF' A
#
# COMPACT_ATOMS: atom_id res chain seq x y z
N MET A 1 -1.11 -9.35 -1.32
CA MET A 1 0.09 -8.63 -1.77
C MET A 1 0.75 -8.04 -0.53
N THR A 2 2.04 -8.26 -0.31
CA THR A 2 2.76 -7.71 0.85
C THR A 2 3.21 -6.28 0.55
N GLU A 3 3.27 -5.41 1.56
CA GLU A 3 3.68 -3.99 1.44
C GLU A 3 4.98 -3.79 0.65
N GLN A 4 5.95 -4.69 0.81
CA GLN A 4 7.21 -4.67 0.07
C GLN A 4 7.05 -4.74 -1.45
N LYS A 5 6.16 -5.59 -1.95
CA LYS A 5 5.91 -5.75 -3.40
C LYS A 5 5.22 -4.52 -4.00
N LEU A 6 4.42 -3.82 -3.19
CA LEU A 6 3.77 -2.58 -3.57
C LEU A 6 4.81 -1.44 -3.67
N TYR A 7 5.71 -1.37 -2.68
CA TYR A 7 6.80 -0.41 -2.65
C TYR A 7 7.77 -0.58 -3.82
N GLU A 8 8.15 -1.81 -4.16
CA GLU A 8 9.01 -2.09 -5.33
C GLU A 8 8.37 -1.65 -6.65
N ARG A 9 7.06 -1.89 -6.82
CA ARG A 9 6.32 -1.39 -8.00
C ARG A 9 6.32 0.13 -8.06
N LEU A 10 6.20 0.80 -6.92
CA LEU A 10 6.23 2.26 -6.85
C LEU A 10 7.60 2.81 -7.23
N LEU A 11 8.68 2.18 -6.75
CA LEU A 11 10.06 2.53 -7.10
C LEU A 11 10.36 2.34 -8.60
N LEU A 12 9.90 1.23 -9.17
CA LEU A 12 9.98 0.98 -10.61
C LEU A 12 9.21 2.03 -11.43
N HIS A 13 8.00 2.37 -11.00
CA HIS A 13 7.18 3.40 -11.65
C HIS A 13 7.84 4.78 -11.55
N LYS A 14 8.33 5.16 -10.36
CA LYS A 14 9.12 6.38 -10.11
C LYS A 14 10.33 6.49 -11.03
N LYS A 15 11.07 5.40 -11.22
CA LYS A 15 12.28 5.38 -12.07
C LYS A 15 11.94 5.60 -13.55
N LYS A 16 10.74 5.19 -13.99
CA LYS A 16 10.34 5.24 -15.40
C LYS A 16 9.57 6.50 -15.78
N TYR A 17 8.77 7.06 -14.86
CA TYR A 17 7.84 8.17 -15.16
C TYR A 17 7.97 9.38 -14.22
N GLY A 18 8.81 9.31 -13.19
CA GLY A 18 8.83 10.30 -12.09
C GLY A 18 7.71 10.04 -11.06
N VAL A 19 7.85 10.56 -9.84
CA VAL A 19 6.76 10.50 -8.85
C VAL A 19 5.80 11.64 -9.15
N THR A 20 4.68 11.31 -9.77
CA THR A 20 3.51 12.20 -9.80
C THR A 20 2.79 12.14 -8.45
N GLN A 21 2.17 13.26 -8.08
CA GLN A 21 1.44 13.40 -6.82
C GLN A 21 0.31 12.36 -6.68
N GLU A 22 -0.34 12.00 -7.80
CA GLU A 22 -1.33 10.93 -7.89
C GLU A 22 -0.75 9.56 -7.50
N THR A 23 0.46 9.23 -7.95
CA THR A 23 1.13 7.96 -7.60
C THR A 23 1.37 7.88 -6.09
N GLN A 24 1.71 9.01 -5.46
CA GLN A 24 1.95 9.08 -4.02
C GLN A 24 0.64 8.95 -3.22
N GLN A 25 -0.46 9.53 -3.71
CA GLN A 25 -1.78 9.34 -3.10
C GLN A 25 -2.27 7.89 -3.21
N HIS A 26 -2.09 7.25 -4.37
CA HIS A 26 -2.45 5.84 -4.53
C HIS A 26 -1.64 4.92 -3.61
N TYR A 27 -0.38 5.25 -3.34
CA TYR A 27 0.45 4.52 -2.38
C TYR A 27 -0.10 4.62 -0.95
N LEU A 28 -0.40 5.85 -0.50
CA LEU A 28 -0.98 6.09 0.82
C LEU A 28 -2.32 5.35 0.98
N TRP A 29 -3.18 5.44 -0.03
CA TRP A 29 -4.46 4.73 -0.05
C TRP A 29 -4.31 3.20 0.05
N ALA A 30 -3.33 2.64 -0.67
CA ALA A 30 -3.06 1.21 -0.62
C ALA A 30 -2.51 0.75 0.74
N LEU A 31 -1.66 1.56 1.39
CA LEU A 31 -1.19 1.29 2.76
C LEU A 31 -2.33 1.35 3.77
N GLU A 32 -3.20 2.36 3.70
CA GLU A 32 -4.38 2.45 4.57
C GLU A 32 -5.33 1.25 4.37
N THR A 33 -5.50 0.82 3.13
CA THR A 33 -6.33 -0.35 2.81
C THR A 33 -5.74 -1.64 3.39
N LEU A 34 -4.41 -1.81 3.31
CA LEU A 34 -3.71 -2.95 3.90
C LEU A 34 -3.75 -2.92 5.44
N GLN A 35 -3.56 -1.75 6.06
CA GLN A 35 -3.71 -1.59 7.50
C GLN A 35 -5.13 -1.92 7.97
N LYS A 36 -6.16 -1.43 7.27
CA LYS A 36 -7.56 -1.77 7.59
C LYS A 36 -7.83 -3.26 7.43
N SER A 37 -7.28 -3.90 6.40
CA SER A 37 -7.42 -5.34 6.20
C SER A 37 -6.75 -6.14 7.33
N ASN A 38 -5.54 -5.76 7.75
CA ASN A 38 -4.83 -6.41 8.86
C ASN A 38 -5.52 -6.17 10.21
N ALA A 39 -5.97 -4.93 10.48
CA ALA A 39 -6.71 -4.60 11.69
C ALA A 39 -8.07 -5.33 11.76
N SER A 40 -8.71 -5.56 10.61
CA SER A 40 -9.96 -6.33 10.54
C SER A 40 -9.73 -7.83 10.78
N GLN A 41 -8.52 -8.37 10.48
CA GLN A 41 -8.17 -9.74 10.85
C GLN A 41 -7.91 -9.89 12.36
N GLU A 42 -7.27 -8.91 13.01
CA GLU A 42 -7.07 -8.95 14.47
C GLU A 42 -8.39 -8.86 15.26
N SER A 43 -9.39 -8.14 14.75
CA SER A 43 -10.71 -8.08 15.39
C SER A 43 -11.52 -9.38 15.25
N HIS A 44 -11.20 -10.26 14.29
CA HIS A 44 -11.89 -11.55 14.11
C HIS A 44 -11.34 -12.65 15.04
N LEU A 45 -10.21 -12.41 15.72
CA LEU A 45 -9.55 -13.38 16.62
C LEU A 45 -9.81 -13.13 18.11
N LYS A 46 -10.65 -12.14 18.45
CA LYS A 46 -11.15 -11.92 19.82
C LYS A 46 -12.65 -12.23 19.90
N PHE A 47 -12.99 -13.51 20.01
CA PHE A 47 -14.26 -13.99 20.56
C PHE A 47 -13.97 -15.06 21.60
#